data_AF-A0A355BC00-F1
#
_entry.id   AF-A0A355BC00-F1
#
_cell.length_a   1.000
_cell.length_b   1.000
_cell.length_c   1.000
_cell.angle_alpha   90.00
_cell.angle_beta   90.00
_cell.angle_gamma   90.00
#
_symmetry.space_group_name_H-M   'P 1'
#
loop_
_entity.id
_entity.type
_entity.pdbx_description
1 polymer ?
#
loop_
_entity_poly.entity_id
_entity_poly.type
_entity_poly.pdbx_seq_one_letter_code
_entity_poly.pdbx_strand_id
1 'polypeptide(L)'
;GDFMMIVKNNYFWLKDTDAAGFIANGDIIEILEIRNTKELYGFKFATVKIRMVDYPQQIPFDTILLLDTIKSESPSLTYEESNLLYQQVLLDYEDESSKYKKFQKVKTNEYFNALQVKFSYAITCHKSQGGQWNTIFIEQPYLPNGIDRDYIRWLYTAMTRAKEKLYLIGFKDENFEN
;
A
#
# COMPACT_ATOMS: atom_id res chain seq x y z
N GLY A 1 9.48 -12.90 -1.41
CA GLY A 1 8.17 -12.98 -2.08
C GLY A 1 7.88 -11.66 -2.76
N ASP A 2 6.61 -11.38 -3.04
CA ASP A 2 6.22 -10.09 -3.63
C ASP A 2 6.29 -8.96 -2.60
N PHE A 3 6.60 -7.75 -3.07
CA PHE A 3 6.63 -6.55 -2.24
C PHE A 3 5.37 -5.72 -2.47
N MET A 4 4.79 -5.24 -1.37
CA MET A 4 3.59 -4.39 -1.40
C MET A 4 3.80 -3.18 -0.50
N MET A 5 3.21 -2.06 -0.90
CA MET A 5 3.18 -0.81 -0.14
C MET A 5 1.85 -0.67 0.58
N ILE A 6 1.92 -0.33 1.86
CA ILE A 6 0.75 0.01 2.68
C ILE A 6 0.23 1.38 2.27
N VAL A 7 -1.07 1.51 2.04
CA VAL A 7 -1.68 2.76 1.56
C VAL A 7 -2.55 3.48 2.59
N LYS A 8 -2.69 2.91 3.79
CA LYS A 8 -3.47 3.45 4.91
C LYS A 8 -2.87 2.99 6.23
N ASN A 9 -2.74 3.91 7.20
CA ASN A 9 -2.27 3.58 8.54
C ASN A 9 -3.14 2.50 9.18
N ASN A 10 -2.51 1.58 9.90
CA ASN A 10 -3.17 0.51 10.63
C ASN A 10 -2.55 0.35 12.02
N TYR A 11 -3.42 0.37 13.03
CA TYR A 11 -3.06 0.30 14.46
C TYR A 11 -3.54 -1.01 15.11
N PHE A 12 -3.95 -1.99 14.30
CA PHE A 12 -4.59 -3.22 14.79
C PHE A 12 -3.60 -4.38 14.88
N TRP A 13 -2.75 -4.56 13.87
CA TRP A 13 -1.89 -5.75 13.76
C TRP A 13 -0.63 -5.71 14.62
N LEU A 14 -0.16 -4.51 14.97
CA LEU A 14 1.01 -4.31 15.81
C LEU A 14 0.62 -3.64 17.12
N LYS A 15 1.34 -3.99 18.18
CA LYS A 15 1.24 -3.36 19.50
C LYS A 15 2.20 -2.17 19.55
N ASP A 16 1.88 -1.20 20.39
CA ASP A 16 2.75 -0.04 20.66
C ASP A 16 4.15 -0.42 21.17
N THR A 17 4.29 -1.62 21.72
CA THR A 17 5.57 -2.19 22.20
C THR A 17 6.43 -2.83 21.11
N ASP A 18 5.86 -3.05 19.92
CA ASP A 18 6.58 -3.63 18.79
C ASP A 18 7.56 -2.61 18.20
N ALA A 19 8.59 -3.07 17.48
CA ALA A 19 9.66 -2.21 16.98
C ALA A 19 9.15 -1.10 16.04
N ALA A 20 8.08 -1.36 15.29
CA ALA A 20 7.42 -0.36 14.45
C ALA A 20 6.30 0.42 15.18
N GLY A 21 5.74 -0.13 16.27
CA GLY A 21 4.62 0.43 17.04
C GLY A 21 3.26 0.38 16.32
N PHE A 22 3.20 0.70 15.03
CA PHE A 22 2.05 0.57 14.15
C PHE A 22 2.50 0.43 12.69
N ILE A 23 1.58 0.19 11.77
CA ILE A 23 1.87 0.08 10.33
C ILE A 23 1.47 1.39 9.66
N ALA A 24 2.42 2.10 9.08
CA ALA A 24 2.22 3.42 8.48
C ALA A 24 1.91 3.35 6.98
N ASN A 25 1.23 4.39 6.47
CA ASN A 25 1.09 4.62 5.04
C ASN A 25 2.46 4.90 4.41
N GLY A 26 2.81 4.11 3.40
CA GLY A 26 4.10 4.15 2.73
C GLY A 26 5.02 2.98 3.11
N ASP A 27 4.75 2.28 4.22
CA ASP A 27 5.56 1.14 4.63
C ASP A 27 5.55 0.05 3.57
N ILE A 28 6.71 -0.53 3.32
CA ILE A 28 6.88 -1.66 2.41
C ILE A 28 6.87 -2.96 3.21
N ILE A 29 6.05 -3.90 2.76
CA ILE A 29 5.97 -5.25 3.30
C ILE A 29 6.40 -6.26 2.23
N GLU A 30 7.04 -7.32 2.66
CA GLU A 30 7.31 -8.51 1.86
C GLU A 30 6.35 -9.63 2.27
N ILE A 31 5.68 -10.24 1.29
CA ILE A 31 4.88 -11.43 1.51
C ILE A 31 5.83 -12.64 1.62
N LEU A 32 5.83 -13.27 2.80
CA LEU A 32 6.58 -14.50 3.05
C LEU A 32 5.77 -15.73 2.68
N GLU A 33 4.47 -15.73 2.97
CA GLU A 33 3.58 -16.86 2.76
C GLU A 33 2.15 -16.38 2.51
N ILE A 34 1.43 -17.01 1.59
CA ILE A 34 -0.01 -16.82 1.37
C ILE A 34 -0.71 -18.09 1.86
N ARG A 35 -1.55 -17.97 2.90
CA ARG A 35 -2.25 -19.12 3.48
C ARG A 35 -3.55 -19.43 2.76
N ASN A 36 -4.38 -18.41 2.56
CA ASN A 36 -5.64 -18.56 1.84
C ASN A 36 -6.06 -17.23 1.21
N THR A 37 -7.05 -17.32 0.33
CA THR A 37 -7.82 -16.17 -0.16
C THR A 37 -9.29 -16.43 0.05
N LYS A 38 -10.05 -15.39 0.38
CA LYS A 38 -11.48 -15.49 0.69
C LYS A 38 -12.22 -14.28 0.14
N GLU A 39 -13.41 -14.51 -0.39
CA GLU A 39 -14.37 -13.43 -0.70
C GLU A 39 -15.38 -13.32 0.44
N LEU A 40 -15.52 -12.12 0.98
CA LEU A 40 -16.35 -11.82 2.15
C LEU A 40 -16.78 -10.35 2.12
N TYR A 41 -17.98 -10.02 2.58
CA TYR A 41 -18.50 -8.64 2.61
C TYR A 41 -18.52 -7.91 1.26
N GLY A 42 -18.44 -8.64 0.14
CA GLY A 42 -18.29 -8.06 -1.20
C GLY A 42 -16.86 -7.67 -1.59
N PHE A 43 -15.86 -8.07 -0.80
CA PHE A 43 -14.44 -7.81 -1.02
C PHE A 43 -13.64 -9.12 -1.03
N LYS A 44 -12.45 -9.07 -1.61
CA LYS A 44 -11.49 -10.17 -1.66
C LYS A 44 -10.34 -9.92 -0.70
N PHE A 45 -10.07 -10.91 0.14
CA PHE A 45 -9.03 -10.87 1.16
C PHE A 45 -8.00 -11.98 0.97
N ALA A 46 -6.79 -11.76 1.46
CA ALA A 46 -5.75 -12.79 1.58
C ALA A 46 -5.19 -12.83 3.00
N THR A 47 -5.20 -14.01 3.63
CA THR A 47 -4.47 -14.23 4.87
C THR A 47 -3.02 -14.57 4.53
N VAL A 48 -2.10 -13.77 5.04
CA VAL A 48 -0.69 -13.83 4.67
C VAL A 48 0.20 -13.73 5.89
N LYS A 49 1.42 -14.24 5.77
CA LYS A 49 2.52 -13.91 6.68
C LYS A 49 3.43 -12.90 6.00
N ILE A 50 3.72 -11.80 6.69
CA ILE A 50 4.51 -10.70 6.12
C ILE A 50 5.71 -10.37 6.99
N ARG A 51 6.69 -9.69 6.36
CA ARG A 51 7.78 -9.00 7.04
C ARG A 51 7.76 -7.53 6.63
N MET A 52 7.98 -6.63 7.59
CA MET A 52 8.18 -5.21 7.28
C MET A 52 9.60 -4.98 6.79
N VAL A 53 9.73 -4.39 5.61
CA VAL A 53 11.04 -4.10 4.99
C VAL A 53 11.68 -2.89 5.65
N ASP A 54 10.90 -1.86 5.96
CA ASP A 54 11.38 -0.62 6.60
C ASP A 54 11.75 -0.82 8.07
N TYR A 55 11.33 -1.94 8.67
CA TYR A 55 11.61 -2.31 10.06
C TYR A 55 12.19 -3.74 10.12
N PRO A 56 13.47 -3.94 9.78
CA PRO A 56 14.07 -5.28 9.67
C PRO A 56 14.08 -6.09 10.98
N GLN A 57 14.03 -5.40 12.12
CA GLN A 57 13.97 -6.00 13.46
C GLN A 57 12.54 -6.39 13.87
N GLN A 58 11.53 -5.96 13.12
CA GLN A 58 10.14 -6.37 13.36
C GLN A 58 10.00 -7.84 13.02
N ILE A 59 9.53 -8.62 14.00
CA ILE A 59 9.31 -10.05 13.81
C ILE A 59 8.18 -10.24 12.79
N PRO A 60 8.34 -11.15 11.79
CA PRO A 60 7.28 -11.46 10.85
C PRO A 60 6.00 -11.93 11.53
N PHE A 61 4.86 -11.46 11.05
CA PHE A 61 3.54 -11.69 11.66
C PHE A 61 2.48 -12.01 10.61
N ASP A 62 1.37 -12.59 11.08
CA ASP A 62 0.22 -12.92 10.26
C ASP A 62 -0.75 -11.73 10.19
N THR A 63 -1.30 -11.48 9.00
CA THR A 63 -2.23 -10.37 8.76
C THR A 63 -3.17 -10.71 7.59
N ILE A 64 -4.14 -9.83 7.33
CA ILE A 64 -5.08 -9.92 6.22
C ILE A 64 -4.84 -8.75 5.28
N LEU A 65 -4.69 -9.02 3.98
CA LEU A 65 -4.64 -8.00 2.94
C LEU A 65 -6.01 -7.85 2.28
N LEU A 66 -6.39 -6.61 1.96
CA LEU A 66 -7.56 -6.30 1.15
C LEU A 66 -7.16 -6.17 -0.33
N LEU A 67 -7.44 -7.21 -1.12
CA LEU A 67 -6.91 -7.34 -2.48
C LEU A 67 -7.56 -6.38 -3.49
N ASP A 68 -8.79 -5.92 -3.26
CA ASP A 68 -9.47 -4.96 -4.14
C ASP A 68 -8.70 -3.62 -4.25
N THR A 69 -7.98 -3.26 -3.17
CA THR A 69 -7.17 -2.02 -3.16
C THR A 69 -5.97 -2.08 -4.11
N ILE A 70 -5.55 -3.28 -4.54
CA ILE A 70 -4.44 -3.45 -5.48
C ILE A 70 -4.79 -2.91 -6.87
N LYS A 71 -6.05 -3.10 -7.31
CA LYS A 71 -6.51 -2.75 -8.66
C LYS A 71 -7.24 -1.41 -8.72
N SER A 72 -7.67 -0.87 -7.57
CA SER A 72 -8.37 0.40 -7.54
C SER A 72 -7.49 1.54 -8.06
N GLU A 73 -8.08 2.49 -8.78
CA GLU A 73 -7.42 3.75 -9.15
C GLU A 73 -7.23 4.66 -7.93
N SER A 74 -8.12 4.57 -6.93
CA SER A 74 -8.00 5.33 -5.69
C SER A 74 -6.80 4.85 -4.85
N PRO A 75 -6.16 5.73 -4.04
CA PRO A 75 -4.99 5.35 -3.26
C PRO A 75 -5.31 4.27 -2.21
N SER A 76 -6.53 4.28 -1.68
CA SER A 76 -7.10 3.38 -0.68
C SER A 76 -8.57 3.12 -1.03
N LEU A 77 -9.30 2.32 -0.26
CA LEU A 77 -10.77 2.28 -0.34
C LEU A 77 -11.34 3.69 -0.37
N THR A 78 -12.31 3.91 -1.25
CA THR A 78 -13.15 5.10 -1.28
C THR A 78 -14.01 5.19 -0.02
N TYR A 79 -14.64 6.34 0.19
CA TYR A 79 -15.58 6.53 1.29
C TYR A 79 -16.75 5.54 1.21
N GLU A 80 -17.30 5.34 0.01
CA GLU A 80 -18.43 4.46 -0.24
C GLU A 80 -18.07 3.00 0.05
N GLU A 81 -16.93 2.53 -0.45
CA GLU A 81 -16.43 1.17 -0.18
C GLU A 81 -16.12 0.96 1.30
N SER A 82 -15.52 1.97 1.96
CA SER A 82 -15.25 1.90 3.40
C SER A 82 -16.54 1.80 4.22
N ASN A 83 -17.57 2.56 3.83
CA ASN A 83 -18.88 2.48 4.47
C ASN A 83 -19.57 1.15 4.18
N LEU A 84 -19.47 0.64 2.95
CA LEU A 84 -20.00 -0.68 2.58
C LEU A 84 -19.38 -1.78 3.44
N LEU A 85 -18.04 -1.82 3.54
CA LEU A 85 -17.33 -2.78 4.39
C LEU A 85 -17.78 -2.65 5.86
N TYR A 86 -17.89 -1.43 6.37
CA TYR A 86 -18.38 -1.19 7.73
C TYR A 86 -19.80 -1.76 7.95
N GLN A 87 -20.74 -1.47 7.03
CA GLN A 87 -22.12 -1.97 7.16
C GLN A 87 -22.16 -3.50 7.08
N GLN A 88 -21.42 -4.11 6.16
CA GLN A 88 -21.36 -5.57 6.02
C GLN A 88 -20.78 -6.26 7.26
N VAL A 89 -19.69 -5.73 7.82
CA VAL A 89 -19.11 -6.23 9.08
C VAL A 89 -20.06 -6.00 10.26
N LEU A 90 -20.86 -4.93 10.25
CA LEU A 90 -21.84 -4.66 11.30
C LEU A 90 -22.95 -5.72 11.37
N LEU A 91 -23.31 -6.35 10.23
CA LEU A 91 -24.32 -7.41 10.17
C LEU A 91 -23.91 -8.65 10.97
N ASP A 92 -22.62 -8.95 11.06
CA ASP A 92 -22.10 -10.08 11.86
C ASP A 92 -22.36 -9.92 13.38
N TYR A 93 -22.75 -8.72 13.81
CA TYR A 93 -23.02 -8.39 15.21
C TYR A 93 -24.48 -7.97 15.43
N GLU A 94 -25.41 -8.45 14.60
CA GLU A 94 -26.83 -8.12 14.72
C GLU A 94 -27.42 -8.45 16.10
N ASP A 95 -27.02 -9.58 16.67
CA ASP A 95 -27.49 -10.10 17.98
C ASP A 95 -27.08 -9.23 19.18
N GLU A 96 -26.12 -8.31 19.01
CA GLU A 96 -25.64 -7.45 20.09
C GLU A 96 -26.56 -6.24 20.29
N SER A 97 -27.36 -6.20 21.35
CA SER A 97 -28.33 -5.12 21.56
C SER A 97 -27.70 -3.72 21.74
N SER A 98 -26.48 -3.65 22.28
CA SER A 98 -25.80 -2.37 22.52
C SER A 98 -25.07 -1.87 21.27
N LYS A 99 -25.51 -0.72 20.74
CA LYS A 99 -24.83 -0.02 19.63
C LYS A 99 -23.35 0.23 19.92
N TYR A 100 -23.00 0.57 21.17
CA TYR A 100 -21.62 0.77 21.56
C TYR A 100 -20.81 -0.53 21.46
N LYS A 101 -21.35 -1.65 21.94
CA LYS A 101 -20.68 -2.95 21.85
C LYS A 101 -20.55 -3.43 20.40
N LYS A 102 -21.57 -3.22 19.55
CA LYS A 102 -21.46 -3.48 18.10
C LYS A 102 -20.28 -2.73 17.50
N PHE A 103 -20.20 -1.42 17.75
CA PHE A 103 -19.12 -0.59 17.23
C PHE A 103 -17.73 -1.05 17.72
N GLN A 104 -17.60 -1.44 18.98
CA GLN A 104 -16.34 -2.00 19.49
C GLN A 104 -15.97 -3.32 18.80
N LYS A 105 -16.94 -4.22 18.58
CA LYS A 105 -16.72 -5.49 17.87
C LYS A 105 -16.24 -5.26 16.43
N VAL A 106 -16.87 -4.34 15.71
CA VAL A 106 -16.42 -3.94 14.35
C VAL A 106 -15.00 -3.40 14.38
N LYS A 107 -14.66 -2.55 15.37
CA LYS A 107 -13.29 -2.02 15.53
C LYS A 107 -12.24 -3.11 15.79
N THR A 108 -12.63 -4.23 16.38
CA THR A 108 -11.74 -5.37 16.64
C THR A 108 -11.80 -6.46 15.55
N ASN A 109 -12.59 -6.27 14.49
CA ASN A 109 -12.74 -7.26 13.44
C ASN A 109 -11.50 -7.26 12.52
N GLU A 110 -10.93 -8.45 12.28
CA GLU A 110 -9.69 -8.59 11.50
C GLU A 110 -9.84 -8.19 10.02
N TYR A 111 -10.99 -8.45 9.40
CA TYR A 111 -11.26 -8.09 8.01
C TYR A 111 -11.55 -6.60 7.85
N PHE A 112 -12.23 -5.99 8.81
CA PHE A 112 -12.38 -4.53 8.85
C PHE A 112 -11.03 -3.82 8.98
N ASN A 113 -10.09 -4.43 9.71
CA ASN A 113 -8.73 -3.96 9.89
C ASN A 113 -7.73 -4.58 8.89
N ALA A 114 -8.19 -5.15 7.77
CA ALA A 114 -7.30 -5.65 6.74
C ALA A 114 -6.38 -4.52 6.21
N LEU A 115 -5.13 -4.87 5.93
CA LEU A 115 -4.16 -3.96 5.34
C LEU A 115 -4.56 -3.65 3.91
N GLN A 116 -4.66 -2.36 3.61
CA GLN A 116 -4.86 -1.87 2.26
C GLN A 116 -3.50 -1.73 1.60
N VAL A 117 -3.36 -2.32 0.42
CA VAL A 117 -2.07 -2.51 -0.23
C VAL A 117 -2.13 -2.17 -1.70
N LYS A 118 -1.01 -1.66 -2.22
CA LYS A 118 -0.72 -1.63 -3.64
C LYS A 118 0.61 -2.29 -3.91
N PHE A 119 0.81 -2.74 -5.14
CA PHE A 119 2.11 -3.20 -5.57
C PHE A 119 3.15 -2.08 -5.39
N SER A 120 4.25 -2.38 -4.71
CA SER A 120 5.33 -1.40 -4.50
C SER A 120 6.19 -1.20 -5.76
N TYR A 121 5.86 -1.87 -6.86
CA TYR A 121 6.56 -1.79 -8.14
C TYR A 121 6.31 -0.48 -8.90
N ALA A 122 5.29 0.30 -8.51
CA ALA A 122 5.01 1.61 -9.10
C ALA A 122 4.55 2.61 -8.02
N ILE A 123 5.35 3.64 -7.79
CA ILE A 123 5.03 4.75 -6.88
C ILE A 123 5.16 6.07 -7.63
N THR A 124 4.33 7.05 -7.29
CA THR A 124 4.47 8.39 -7.84
C THR A 124 5.76 9.02 -7.31
N CYS A 125 6.46 9.78 -8.15
CA CYS A 125 7.74 10.41 -7.78
C CYS A 125 7.65 11.23 -6.47
N HIS A 126 6.53 11.92 -6.24
CA HIS A 126 6.27 12.67 -5.00
C HIS A 126 6.24 11.78 -3.74
N LYS A 127 5.83 10.51 -3.86
CA LYS A 127 5.87 9.52 -2.77
C LYS A 127 7.18 8.74 -2.69
N SER A 128 8.09 8.95 -3.64
CA SER A 128 9.42 8.31 -3.66
C SER A 128 10.46 9.05 -2.82
N GLN A 129 10.13 10.26 -2.34
CA GLN A 129 11.06 11.14 -1.65
C GLN A 129 11.50 10.51 -0.31
N GLY A 130 12.79 10.21 -0.18
CA GLY A 130 13.39 9.58 1.02
C GLY A 130 13.64 8.07 0.88
N GLY A 131 12.98 7.38 -0.06
CA GLY A 131 13.24 5.97 -0.35
C GLY A 131 14.31 5.77 -1.42
N GLN A 132 14.88 4.57 -1.51
CA GLN A 132 15.77 4.17 -2.60
C GLN A 132 15.49 2.72 -2.99
N TRP A 133 15.39 2.43 -4.29
CA TRP A 133 15.03 1.12 -4.83
C TRP A 133 16.14 0.59 -5.74
N ASN A 134 16.35 -0.73 -5.77
CA ASN A 134 17.40 -1.34 -6.61
C ASN A 134 17.14 -1.11 -8.11
N THR A 135 15.88 -1.19 -8.55
CA THR A 135 15.49 -0.97 -9.95
C THR A 135 14.32 -0.02 -10.03
N ILE A 136 14.39 0.98 -10.92
CA ILE A 136 13.30 1.95 -11.17
C ILE A 136 12.97 1.99 -12.66
N PHE A 137 11.68 2.08 -12.97
CA PHE A 137 11.15 2.40 -14.29
C PHE A 137 10.54 3.80 -14.24
N ILE A 138 10.98 4.71 -15.12
CA ILE A 138 10.42 6.05 -15.28
C ILE A 138 9.79 6.12 -16.66
N GLU A 139 8.49 6.35 -16.72
CA GLU A 139 7.79 6.68 -17.96
C GLU A 139 7.82 8.19 -18.18
N GLN A 140 8.11 8.62 -19.42
CA GLN A 140 8.09 10.03 -19.76
C GLN A 140 6.65 10.58 -19.67
N PRO A 141 6.37 11.58 -18.82
CA PRO A 141 5.04 12.17 -18.75
C PRO A 141 4.72 12.97 -20.01
N TYR A 142 3.44 13.16 -20.30
CA TYR A 142 3.00 14.06 -21.36
C TYR A 142 3.33 15.51 -20.97
N LEU A 143 4.16 16.17 -21.78
CA LEU A 143 4.63 17.55 -21.56
C LEU A 143 4.05 18.50 -22.61
N PRO A 144 2.79 18.95 -22.48
CA PRO A 144 2.15 19.81 -23.47
C PRO A 144 2.84 21.18 -23.62
N ASN A 145 3.47 21.65 -22.54
CA ASN A 145 4.18 22.93 -22.51
C ASN A 145 5.70 22.77 -22.71
N GLY A 146 6.16 21.57 -23.06
CA GLY A 146 7.58 21.22 -23.17
C GLY A 146 8.25 20.98 -21.82
N ILE A 147 9.58 20.87 -21.85
CA ILE A 147 10.44 20.65 -20.68
C ILE A 147 10.54 21.96 -19.89
N ASP A 148 10.09 21.96 -18.64
CA ASP A 148 10.25 23.07 -17.71
C ASP A 148 11.15 22.71 -16.52
N ARG A 149 11.40 23.70 -15.66
CA ARG A 149 12.28 23.52 -14.49
C ARG A 149 11.73 22.52 -13.48
N ASP A 150 10.41 22.45 -13.34
CA ASP A 150 9.77 21.59 -12.34
C ASP A 150 9.77 20.14 -12.80
N TYR A 151 9.57 19.89 -14.09
CA TYR A 151 9.80 18.59 -14.72
C TYR A 151 11.25 18.10 -14.53
N ILE A 152 12.25 18.96 -14.74
CA ILE A 152 13.67 18.58 -14.53
C ILE A 152 13.92 18.20 -13.06
N ARG A 153 13.34 18.93 -12.10
CA ARG A 153 13.45 18.60 -10.66
C ARG A 153 12.75 17.28 -10.31
N TRP A 154 11.57 17.07 -10.87
CA TRP A 154 10.83 15.82 -10.74
C TRP A 154 11.62 14.64 -11.30
N LEU A 155 12.20 14.78 -12.49
CA LEU A 155 12.98 13.75 -13.16
C LEU A 155 14.27 13.45 -12.37
N TYR A 156 14.99 14.48 -11.93
CA TYR A 156 16.16 14.31 -11.07
C TYR A 156 15.82 13.56 -9.78
N THR A 157 14.69 13.91 -9.16
CA THR A 157 14.22 13.22 -7.95
C THR A 157 13.97 11.75 -8.25
N ALA A 158 13.21 11.43 -9.29
CA ALA A 158 12.89 10.06 -9.71
C ALA A 158 14.15 9.24 -10.05
N MET A 159 15.09 9.81 -10.82
CA MET A 159 16.33 9.14 -11.21
C MET A 159 17.22 8.84 -10.00
N THR A 160 17.38 9.78 -9.07
CA THR A 160 18.24 9.60 -7.88
C THR A 160 17.69 8.61 -6.85
N ARG A 161 16.48 8.09 -7.05
CA ARG A 161 15.93 7.02 -6.21
C ARG A 161 16.45 5.64 -6.62
N ALA A 162 16.99 5.48 -7.83
CA ALA A 162 17.50 4.19 -8.33
C ALA A 162 18.90 3.91 -7.78
N LYS A 163 19.11 2.71 -7.22
CA LYS A 163 20.42 2.27 -6.69
C LYS A 163 21.27 1.51 -7.70
N GLU A 164 20.67 0.59 -8.46
CA GLU A 164 21.43 -0.28 -9.38
C GLU A 164 21.02 -0.09 -10.84
N LYS A 165 19.72 -0.11 -11.13
CA LYS A 165 19.20 -0.06 -12.51
C LYS A 165 18.11 1.00 -12.65
N LEU A 166 18.19 1.74 -13.75
CA LEU A 166 17.20 2.74 -14.15
C LEU A 166 16.78 2.45 -15.59
N TYR A 167 15.47 2.30 -15.80
CA TYR A 167 14.87 2.14 -17.11
C TYR A 167 14.03 3.37 -17.43
N LEU A 168 14.33 4.04 -18.54
CA LEU A 168 13.57 5.18 -19.02
C LEU A 168 12.68 4.71 -20.19
N ILE A 169 11.37 4.82 -20.04
CA ILE A 169 10.36 4.35 -21.00
C ILE A 169 9.73 5.56 -21.67
N GLY A 170 9.65 5.54 -23.00
CA GLY A 170 9.02 6.61 -23.79
C GLY A 170 9.89 7.85 -24.02
N PHE A 171 11.11 7.87 -23.47
CA PHE A 171 12.11 8.90 -23.78
C PHE A 171 12.65 8.71 -25.21
N LYS A 172 12.82 9.80 -25.95
CA LYS A 172 13.38 9.76 -27.31
C LYS A 172 14.89 9.57 -27.26
N ASP A 173 15.47 8.99 -28.31
CA ASP A 173 16.92 8.77 -28.42
C ASP A 173 17.72 10.09 -28.33
N GLU A 174 17.16 11.19 -28.86
CA GLU A 174 17.71 12.55 -28.76
C GLU A 174 17.97 13.00 -27.31
N ASN A 175 17.24 12.46 -26.33
CA ASN A 175 17.44 12.75 -24.91
C ASN A 175 18.72 12.12 -24.33
N PHE A 176 19.40 11.26 -25.09
CA PHE A 176 20.61 10.54 -24.68
C PHE A 176 21.85 10.94 -25.49
N GLU A 177 21.70 11.81 -26.48
CA GLU A 177 22.80 12.31 -27.29
C GLU A 177 23.45 13.53 -26.62
N ASN A 178 24.79 13.61 -26.66
CA ASN A 178 25.58 14.69 -26.05
C ASN A 178 25.67 15.93 -26.95
#